data_AF-A0A484ZLG8-F1
#
_entry.id   AF-A0A484ZLG8-F1
#
_cell.length_a   1.000
_cell.length_b   1.000
_cell.length_c   1.000
_cell.angle_alpha   90.00
_cell.angle_beta   90.00
_cell.angle_gamma   90.00
#
_symmetry.space_group_name_H-M   'P 1'
#
loop_
_entity.id
_entity.type
_entity.pdbx_description
1 polymer ?
#
loop_
_entity_poly.entity_id
_entity_poly.type
_entity_poly.pdbx_seq_one_letter_code
_entity_poly.pdbx_strand_id
1 'polypeptide(L)'
;MSARYLWAHGATHHAFSAYACLDHLMTSQGFPARVGAVESYPEIDLIITDLKAKGIGNVHLMPLMLVAGDHAINDMASDEEDSWKSQLEKAGIGATPWLQGLGENRIIRQMFVSHLEDAINQNCAEPA
;
A
#
# COMPACT_ATOMS: atom_id res chain seq x y z
N MET A 1 -2.52 21.61 0.22
CA MET A 1 -3.24 20.40 0.68
C MET A 1 -2.51 19.21 0.11
N SER A 2 -1.67 18.55 0.91
CA SER A 2 -0.92 17.37 0.48
C SER A 2 -1.86 16.16 0.51
N ALA A 3 -2.33 15.73 -0.66
CA ALA A 3 -3.03 14.45 -0.81
C ALA A 3 -2.10 13.33 -0.31
N ARG A 4 -2.62 12.46 0.55
CA ARG A 4 -1.84 11.34 1.10
C ARG A 4 -2.35 10.02 0.55
N TYR A 5 -1.43 9.24 0.01
CA TYR A 5 -1.71 7.92 -0.53
C TYR A 5 -1.59 6.89 0.57
N LEU A 6 -2.60 6.03 0.69
CA LEU A 6 -2.61 4.88 1.59
C LEU A 6 -2.46 3.63 0.75
N TRP A 7 -1.41 2.88 1.03
CA TRP A 7 -1.05 1.67 0.30
C TRP A 7 -1.42 0.47 1.14
N ALA A 8 -2.45 -0.28 0.73
CA ALA A 8 -2.99 -1.43 1.46
C ALA A 8 -2.53 -2.77 0.85
N HIS A 9 -2.11 -3.71 1.68
CA HIS A 9 -1.87 -5.12 1.29
C HIS A 9 -2.86 -6.08 1.99
N GLY A 10 -3.18 -7.21 1.34
CA GLY A 10 -3.90 -8.35 1.94
C GLY A 10 -3.02 -9.61 1.97
N ALA A 11 -2.31 -9.85 3.08
CA ALA A 11 -1.79 -11.17 3.43
C ALA A 11 -1.32 -11.26 4.90
N THR A 12 -1.41 -12.47 5.45
CA THR A 12 -1.06 -12.89 6.82
C THR A 12 0.42 -13.29 7.04
N HIS A 13 1.29 -13.18 6.02
CA HIS A 13 2.62 -13.79 6.01
C HIS A 13 3.77 -12.86 6.47
N HIS A 14 4.98 -13.40 6.67
CA HIS A 14 6.23 -12.73 7.14
C HIS A 14 6.65 -11.43 6.40
N ALA A 15 5.95 -11.05 5.33
CA ALA A 15 6.15 -9.83 4.56
C ALA A 15 5.75 -8.54 5.31
N PHE A 16 5.10 -8.63 6.48
CA PHE A 16 4.72 -7.44 7.28
C PHE A 16 5.91 -6.51 7.58
N SER A 17 7.10 -7.08 7.77
CA SER A 17 8.33 -6.33 8.03
C SER A 17 8.71 -5.41 6.85
N ALA A 18 8.43 -5.81 5.61
CA ALA A 18 8.64 -4.97 4.44
C ALA A 18 7.65 -3.79 4.40
N TYR A 19 6.39 -3.99 4.79
CA TYR A 19 5.40 -2.90 4.87
C TYR A 19 5.77 -1.88 5.94
N ALA A 20 6.11 -2.35 7.14
CA ALA A 20 6.56 -1.47 8.23
C ALA A 20 7.84 -0.71 7.87
N CYS A 21 8.80 -1.38 7.22
CA CYS A 21 10.02 -0.74 6.73
C CYS A 21 9.72 0.33 5.68
N LEU A 22 8.84 0.04 4.72
CA LEU A 22 8.45 1.00 3.69
C LEU A 22 7.71 2.21 4.28
N ASP A 23 6.78 2.00 5.21
CA ASP A 23 6.08 3.08 5.92
C ASP A 23 7.06 3.97 6.70
N HIS A 24 8.03 3.34 7.37
CA HIS A 24 9.07 4.04 8.13
C HIS A 24 9.95 4.89 7.20
N LEU A 25 10.42 4.33 6.09
CA LEU A 25 11.23 5.05 5.11
C LEU A 25 10.46 6.23 4.51
N MET A 26 9.22 6.03 4.08
CA MET A 26 8.37 7.09 3.55
C MET A 26 8.17 8.21 4.58
N THR A 27 7.83 7.85 5.82
CA THR A 27 7.61 8.81 6.91
C THR A 27 8.88 9.59 7.24
N SER A 28 10.02 8.91 7.33
CA SER A 28 11.33 9.53 7.65
C SER A 28 11.78 10.54 6.59
N GLN A 29 11.40 10.32 5.34
CA GLN A 29 11.72 11.19 4.21
C GLN A 29 10.67 12.29 3.98
N GLY A 30 9.61 12.35 4.80
CA GLY A 30 8.51 13.29 4.60
C GLY A 30 7.69 13.00 3.34
N PHE A 31 7.76 11.77 2.81
CA PHE A 31 6.99 11.36 1.64
C PHE A 31 5.50 11.35 2.00
N PRO A 32 4.62 11.91 1.15
CA PRO A 32 3.20 12.08 1.47
C PRO A 32 2.41 10.77 1.24
N ALA A 33 2.86 9.66 1.80
CA ALA A 33 2.14 8.40 1.79
C ALA A 33 2.35 7.64 3.10
N ARG A 34 1.42 6.72 3.38
CA ARG A 34 1.53 5.74 4.45
C ARG A 34 1.26 4.36 3.88
N VAL A 35 1.87 3.36 4.47
CA VAL A 35 1.69 1.96 4.11
C VAL A 35 1.06 1.23 5.29
N GLY A 36 0.03 0.45 5.03
CA GLY A 36 -0.51 -0.48 6.00
C GLY A 36 -1.01 -1.76 5.37
N ALA A 37 -1.47 -2.66 6.21
CA ALA A 37 -1.94 -3.98 5.79
C ALA A 37 -3.33 -4.23 6.38
N VAL A 38 -4.22 -4.82 5.57
CA VAL A 38 -5.60 -5.14 5.96
C VAL A 38 -5.60 -6.21 7.06
N GLU A 39 -4.78 -7.24 6.89
CA GLU A 39 -4.74 -8.42 7.77
C GLU A 39 -3.46 -8.47 8.64
N SER A 40 -2.71 -7.36 8.73
CA SER A 40 -1.42 -7.34 9.42
C SER A 40 -1.02 -5.94 9.85
N TYR A 41 0.25 -5.77 10.22
CA TYR A 41 0.83 -4.51 10.68
C TYR A 41 1.56 -3.78 9.53
N PRO A 42 1.52 -2.43 9.46
CA PRO A 42 0.75 -1.49 10.31
C PRO A 42 -0.76 -1.51 10.04
N GLU A 43 -1.54 -1.49 11.12
CA GLU A 43 -3.01 -1.46 11.06
C GLU A 43 -3.57 -0.06 10.76
N ILE A 44 -4.79 0.02 10.23
CA ILE A 44 -5.43 1.27 9.83
C ILE A 44 -5.65 2.25 10.99
N ASP A 45 -5.88 1.78 12.22
CA ASP A 45 -6.08 2.64 13.39
C ASP A 45 -4.86 3.52 13.70
N LEU A 46 -3.65 2.97 13.51
CA LEU A 46 -2.40 3.72 13.66
C LEU A 46 -2.28 4.79 12.58
N ILE A 47 -2.72 4.48 11.37
CA ILE A 47 -2.74 5.42 10.24
C ILE A 47 -3.75 6.54 10.51
N ILE A 48 -4.98 6.21 10.91
CA ILE A 48 -6.03 7.19 11.25
C ILE A 48 -5.55 8.14 12.35
N THR A 49 -4.93 7.60 13.40
CA THR A 49 -4.40 8.40 14.52
C THR A 49 -3.37 9.43 14.04
N ASP A 50 -2.42 8.99 13.20
CA ASP A 50 -1.42 9.88 12.61
C ASP A 50 -2.03 10.92 11.66
N LEU A 51 -3.01 10.52 10.83
CA LEU A 51 -3.70 11.42 9.91
C LEU A 51 -4.44 12.52 10.67
N LYS A 52 -5.12 12.17 11.78
CA LYS A 52 -5.80 13.13 12.66
C LYS A 52 -4.81 14.07 13.34
N ALA A 53 -3.71 13.54 13.89
CA ALA A 53 -2.68 14.36 14.51
C ALA A 53 -2.07 15.39 13.54
N LYS A 54 -2.04 15.05 12.25
CA LYS A 54 -1.54 15.92 11.17
C LYS A 54 -2.63 16.77 10.50
N GLY A 55 -3.88 16.70 10.97
CA GLY A 55 -5.00 17.52 10.47
C GLY A 55 -5.41 17.19 9.03
N ILE A 56 -5.26 15.94 8.60
CA ILE A 56 -5.56 15.53 7.22
C ILE A 56 -7.01 15.06 7.12
N GLY A 57 -7.78 15.74 6.28
CA GLY A 57 -9.20 15.43 6.08
C GLY A 57 -9.53 14.61 4.84
N ASN A 58 -8.57 14.34 3.93
CA ASN A 58 -8.81 13.56 2.71
C ASN A 58 -7.59 12.72 2.32
N VAL A 59 -7.82 11.49 1.86
CA VAL A 59 -6.80 10.53 1.44
C VAL A 59 -7.21 9.78 0.18
N HIS A 60 -6.20 9.28 -0.54
CA HIS A 60 -6.38 8.36 -1.67
C HIS A 60 -5.99 6.95 -1.25
N LEU A 61 -6.88 5.98 -1.45
CA LEU A 61 -6.62 4.57 -1.18
C LEU A 61 -6.12 3.91 -2.48
N MET A 62 -4.93 3.31 -2.44
CA MET A 62 -4.34 2.58 -3.57
C MET A 62 -3.88 1.19 -3.10
N PRO A 63 -4.11 0.14 -3.89
CA PRO A 63 -3.66 -1.19 -3.51
C PRO A 63 -2.15 -1.34 -3.72
N LEU A 64 -1.43 -1.84 -2.72
CA LEU A 64 -0.05 -2.29 -2.83
C LEU A 64 -0.03 -3.77 -3.23
N MET A 65 -0.70 -4.08 -4.34
CA MET A 65 -0.86 -5.42 -4.89
C MET A 65 -0.75 -5.37 -6.41
N LEU A 66 -0.19 -6.42 -7.03
CA LEU A 66 0.04 -6.44 -8.47
C LEU A 66 -1.27 -6.24 -9.27
N VAL A 67 -2.35 -6.86 -8.80
CA VAL A 67 -3.71 -6.74 -9.34
C VAL A 67 -4.66 -6.20 -8.27
N ALA A 68 -5.64 -5.41 -8.67
CA ALA A 68 -6.73 -4.97 -7.80
C ALA A 68 -7.83 -6.04 -7.76
N GLY A 69 -7.59 -7.12 -7.00
CA GLY A 69 -8.53 -8.23 -6.82
C GLY A 69 -9.51 -8.00 -5.65
N ASP A 70 -10.13 -9.08 -5.16
CA ASP A 70 -11.15 -9.05 -4.11
C ASP A 70 -10.73 -8.24 -2.87
N HIS A 71 -9.50 -8.38 -2.38
CA HIS A 71 -9.00 -7.60 -1.24
C HIS A 71 -9.00 -6.08 -1.50
N ALA A 72 -8.70 -5.64 -2.73
CA ALA A 72 -8.73 -4.22 -3.07
C ALA A 72 -10.17 -3.70 -3.18
N ILE A 73 -11.10 -4.55 -3.61
CA ILE A 73 -12.49 -4.17 -3.85
C ILE A 73 -13.27 -4.20 -2.54
N ASN A 74 -13.19 -5.29 -1.79
CA ASN A 74 -13.98 -5.56 -0.59
C ASN A 74 -13.34 -4.89 0.64
N ASP A 75 -12.10 -5.23 0.96
CA ASP A 75 -11.50 -4.81 2.23
C ASP A 75 -11.03 -3.36 2.19
N MET A 76 -10.63 -2.85 1.03
CA MET A 76 -10.13 -1.47 0.91
C MET A 76 -11.23 -0.47 0.52
N ALA A 77 -12.07 -0.79 -0.47
CA ALA A 77 -12.89 0.19 -1.18
C ALA A 77 -14.40 0.03 -1.06
N SER A 78 -14.88 -1.05 -0.44
CA SER A 78 -16.32 -1.32 -0.34
C SER A 78 -17.02 -0.35 0.62
N ASP A 79 -18.35 -0.48 0.69
CA ASP A 79 -19.18 0.21 1.68
C ASP A 79 -19.40 -0.63 2.94
N GLU A 80 -18.72 -1.78 3.09
CA GLU A 80 -18.80 -2.62 4.29
C GLU A 80 -18.11 -1.92 5.48
N GLU A 81 -18.60 -2.19 6.69
CA GLU A 81 -18.23 -1.44 7.89
C GLU A 81 -16.76 -1.58 8.29
N ASP A 82 -16.17 -2.71 7.96
CA ASP A 82 -14.79 -3.13 8.19
C ASP A 82 -13.86 -2.76 7.02
N SER A 83 -14.39 -2.24 5.91
CA SER A 83 -13.55 -1.72 4.84
C SER A 83 -12.76 -0.49 5.28
N TRP A 84 -11.57 -0.30 4.71
CA TRP A 84 -10.73 0.86 5.02
C TRP A 84 -11.42 2.18 4.69
N LYS A 85 -12.14 2.23 3.57
CA LYS A 85 -12.94 3.38 3.18
C LYS A 85 -13.94 3.75 4.29
N SER A 86 -14.77 2.81 4.73
CA SER A 86 -15.75 3.06 5.78
C SER A 86 -15.10 3.46 7.11
N GLN A 87 -13.97 2.84 7.49
CA GLN A 87 -13.25 3.18 8.71
C GLN A 87 -12.68 4.61 8.69
N LEU A 88 -12.11 5.04 7.56
CA LEU A 88 -11.63 6.41 7.38
C LEU A 88 -12.76 7.43 7.39
N GLU A 89 -13.86 7.14 6.69
CA GLU A 89 -15.03 8.02 6.64
C GLU A 89 -15.70 8.17 8.01
N LYS A 90 -15.86 7.06 8.76
CA LYS A 90 -16.31 7.07 10.17
C LYS A 90 -15.40 7.94 11.05
N ALA A 91 -14.11 7.99 10.74
CA ALA A 91 -13.14 8.83 11.45
C ALA A 91 -13.16 10.31 11.01
N GLY A 92 -14.01 10.70 10.07
CA GLY A 92 -14.13 12.07 9.54
C GLY A 92 -13.09 12.40 8.44
N ILE A 93 -12.49 11.38 7.81
CA ILE A 93 -11.48 11.52 6.78
C ILE A 93 -12.08 11.01 5.46
N GLY A 94 -12.22 11.87 4.45
CA GLY A 94 -12.70 11.48 3.14
C GLY A 94 -11.72 10.50 2.46
N ALA A 95 -12.25 9.39 1.94
CA ALA A 95 -11.45 8.34 1.31
C ALA A 95 -11.85 8.16 -0.15
N THR A 96 -10.91 8.34 -1.07
CA THR A 96 -11.13 8.10 -2.51
C THR A 96 -10.37 6.86 -2.96
N PRO A 97 -11.06 5.75 -3.28
CA PRO A 97 -10.41 4.52 -3.73
C PRO A 97 -9.97 4.59 -5.19
N TRP A 98 -8.79 4.03 -5.46
CA TRP A 98 -8.21 3.82 -6.78
C TRP A 98 -7.98 2.34 -7.00
N LEU A 99 -8.86 1.69 -7.74
CA LEU A 99 -8.82 0.23 -7.99
C LEU A 99 -7.88 -0.11 -9.15
N GLN A 100 -6.62 0.33 -9.06
CA GLN A 100 -5.59 0.05 -10.04
C GLN A 100 -4.44 -0.72 -9.41
N GLY A 101 -4.13 -1.89 -9.96
CA GLY A 101 -3.03 -2.71 -9.47
C GLY A 101 -1.67 -2.12 -9.83
N LEU A 102 -0.63 -2.48 -9.08
CA LEU A 102 0.74 -2.03 -9.37
C LEU A 102 1.23 -2.44 -10.76
N GLY A 103 0.68 -3.52 -11.33
CA GLY A 103 1.00 -3.99 -12.68
C GLY A 103 0.63 -2.98 -13.79
N GLU A 104 -0.29 -2.07 -13.52
CA GLU A 104 -0.65 -0.99 -14.44
C GLU A 104 0.42 0.11 -14.49
N ASN A 105 1.25 0.23 -13.45
CA ASN A 105 2.34 1.21 -13.40
C ASN A 105 3.56 0.73 -14.22
N ARG A 106 3.91 1.49 -15.26
CA ARG A 106 5.04 1.18 -16.14
C ARG A 106 6.38 1.08 -15.41
N ILE A 107 6.61 1.90 -14.39
CA ILE A 107 7.85 1.89 -13.60
C ILE A 107 7.95 0.59 -12.81
N ILE A 108 6.84 0.15 -12.18
CA ILE A 108 6.80 -1.12 -11.47
C ILE A 108 7.01 -2.30 -12.42
N ARG A 109 6.38 -2.30 -13.61
CA ARG A 109 6.64 -3.32 -14.63
C ARG A 109 8.12 -3.39 -15.01
N GLN A 110 8.78 -2.24 -15.14
CA GLN A 110 10.21 -2.20 -15.45
C GLN A 110 11.07 -2.78 -14.32
N MET A 111 10.69 -2.58 -13.05
CA MET A 111 11.38 -3.21 -11.92
C MET A 111 11.29 -4.74 -11.99
N PHE A 112 10.12 -5.30 -12.33
CA PHE A 112 9.98 -6.74 -12.54
C PHE A 112 10.85 -7.25 -13.70
N VAL A 113 10.93 -6.51 -14.81
CA VAL A 113 11.83 -6.86 -15.93
C VAL A 113 13.29 -6.83 -15.49
N SER A 114 13.72 -5.79 -14.75
CA SER A 114 15.08 -5.69 -14.22
C SER A 114 15.43 -6.87 -13.31
N HIS A 115 14.54 -7.25 -12.40
CA HIS A 115 14.76 -8.42 -11.53
C HIS A 115 14.88 -9.73 -12.33
N LEU A 116 14.12 -9.87 -13.42
CA LEU A 116 14.23 -11.02 -14.31
C LEU A 116 15.58 -11.03 -15.04
N GLU A 117 16.02 -9.89 -15.56
CA GLU A 117 17.34 -9.74 -16.21
C GLU A 117 18.47 -10.07 -15.23
N ASP A 118 18.40 -9.57 -14.00
CA ASP A 118 19.37 -9.87 -12.95
C ASP A 118 19.42 -11.37 -12.63
N ALA A 119 18.27 -12.03 -12.50
CA ALA A 119 18.19 -13.47 -12.24
C ALA A 119 18.75 -14.32 -13.39
N ILE A 120 18.47 -13.94 -14.64
CA ILE A 120 19.03 -14.60 -15.83
C ILE A 120 20.56 -14.46 -15.84
N ASN A 121 21.06 -13.25 -15.59
CA ASN A 121 22.50 -12.97 -15.61
C ASN A 121 23.24 -13.65 -14.45
N GLN A 122 22.62 -13.76 -13.27
CA GLN A 122 23.19 -14.51 -12.12
C GLN A 122 23.33 -16.00 -12.42
N ASN A 123 22.33 -16.62 -13.08
CA ASN A 123 22.41 -18.02 -13.51
C ASN A 123 23.45 -18.27 -14.61
N CYS A 124 23.84 -17.25 -15.38
CA CYS A 124 24.92 -17.37 -16.36
C CYS A 124 26.33 -17.18 -15.76
N ALA A 125 26.43 -16.75 -14.50
CA ALA A 125 27.70 -16.48 -13.82
C ALA A 125 28.22 -17.65 -12.97
N GLU A 126 27.47 -18.74 -12.83
CA GLU A 126 27.98 -20.00 -12.26
C GLU A 126 28.59 -20.88 -13.37
N PRO A 127 29.93 -21.09 -13.40
CA PRO A 127 30.50 -22.12 -14.23
C PRO A 127 30.17 -23.51 -13.66
N ALA A 128 29.82 -24.45 -14.54
CA ALA A 128 29.68 -25.87 -14.25
C ALA A 128 30.99 -26.52 -13.77
#